data_AF-A0A930G0I3-F1
#
_entry.id   AF-A0A930G0I3-F1
#
_cell.length_a   1.000
_cell.length_b   1.000
_cell.length_c   1.000
_cell.angle_alpha   90.00
_cell.angle_beta   90.00
_cell.angle_gamma   90.00
#
_symmetry.space_group_name_H-M   'P 1'
#
loop_
_entity.id
_entity.type
_entity.pdbx_description
1 polymer ?
#
loop_
_entity_poly.entity_id
_entity_poly.type
_entity_poly.pdbx_seq_one_letter_code
_entity_poly.pdbx_strand_id
1 'polypeptide(L)' 'MNDLPFYEPSGNEISLFEHAFNQRLPLLIKGPTGCGKTRFVAHMAARLKLPLYTVACHDDLTAADLVGRHLISDKGTYW' A
#
# COMPACT_ATOMS: atom_id res chain seq x y z
N MET A 1 -3.29 -18.59 6.22
CA MET A 1 -4.26 -18.48 5.11
C MET A 1 -4.74 -17.04 5.11
N ASN A 2 -4.17 -16.16 4.28
CA ASN A 2 -4.79 -14.85 4.11
C ASN A 2 -5.90 -15.03 3.08
N ASP A 3 -7.11 -15.09 3.59
CA ASP A 3 -8.32 -15.12 2.79
C ASP A 3 -8.35 -13.89 1.88
N LEU A 4 -8.92 -14.04 0.68
CA LEU A 4 -8.96 -12.96 -0.30
C LEU A 4 -9.95 -11.89 0.19
N PRO A 5 -9.52 -10.66 0.55
CA PRO A 5 -10.44 -9.65 1.07
C PRO A 5 -11.54 -9.33 0.06
N PHE A 6 -12.80 -9.37 0.48
CA PHE A 6 -13.92 -9.09 -0.42
C PHE A 6 -13.80 -7.70 -1.05
N TYR A 7 -13.89 -7.64 -2.37
CA TYR A 7 -13.95 -6.41 -3.16
C TYR A 7 -14.84 -6.67 -4.38
N GLU A 8 -15.80 -5.79 -4.63
CA GLU A 8 -16.69 -5.86 -5.79
C GLU A 8 -16.15 -4.92 -6.89
N PRO A 9 -15.71 -5.46 -8.04
CA PRO A 9 -15.24 -4.64 -9.15
C PRO A 9 -16.39 -3.78 -9.72
N SER A 10 -16.10 -2.52 -9.98
CA SER A 10 -17.01 -1.57 -10.64
C SER A 10 -16.71 -1.40 -12.14
N GLY A 11 -15.55 -1.86 -12.60
CA GLY A 11 -15.10 -1.77 -13.99
C GLY A 11 -13.91 -2.69 -14.28
N ASN A 12 -12.92 -2.19 -15.03
CA ASN A 12 -11.74 -2.95 -15.45
C ASN A 12 -10.50 -2.72 -14.56
N GLU A 13 -10.66 -2.11 -13.38
CA GLU A 13 -9.57 -1.70 -12.50
C GLU A 13 -8.66 -2.86 -12.05
N ILE A 14 -9.20 -4.07 -11.87
CA ILE A 14 -8.39 -5.26 -11.56
C ILE A 14 -7.37 -5.52 -12.67
N SER A 15 -7.83 -5.56 -13.92
CA SER A 15 -6.98 -5.83 -15.09
C SER A 15 -5.95 -4.72 -15.31
N LEU A 16 -6.36 -3.46 -15.14
CA LEU A 16 -5.46 -2.31 -15.23
C LEU A 16 -4.38 -2.34 -14.13
N PHE A 17 -4.75 -2.71 -12.91
CA PHE A 17 -3.81 -2.85 -11.81
C PHE A 17 -2.79 -3.97 -12.07
N GLU A 18 -3.26 -5.14 -12.52
CA GLU A 18 -2.38 -6.26 -12.90
C GLU A 18 -1.41 -5.86 -14.03
N HIS A 19 -1.91 -5.12 -15.04
CA HIS A 19 -1.06 -4.64 -16.14
C HIS A 19 0.03 -3.68 -15.65
N ALA A 20 -0.34 -2.68 -14.84
CA ALA A 20 0.62 -1.74 -14.26
C ALA A 20 1.63 -2.45 -13.34
N PHE A 21 1.18 -3.40 -12.52
CA PHE A 21 2.08 -4.21 -11.68
C PHE A 21 3.10 -5.00 -12.51
N ASN A 22 2.65 -5.68 -13.56
CA ASN A 22 3.52 -6.46 -14.45
C ASN A 22 4.56 -5.57 -15.17
N GLN A 23 4.20 -4.32 -15.44
CA GLN A 23 5.10 -3.31 -16.04
C GLN A 23 5.87 -2.47 -15.01
N ARG A 24 5.72 -2.76 -13.71
CA ARG A 24 6.33 -2.00 -12.60
C ARG A 24 6.02 -0.49 -12.65
N LEU A 25 4.82 -0.14 -13.08
CA LEU A 25 4.36 1.24 -13.16
C LEU A 25 3.72 1.67 -11.82
N PRO A 26 4.10 2.84 -11.26
CA PRO A 26 3.41 3.42 -10.12
C PRO A 26 1.94 3.74 -10.44
N LEU A 27 1.05 3.51 -9.48
CA LEU A 27 -0.38 3.76 -9.63
C LEU A 27 -0.88 4.83 -8.66
N LEU A 28 -1.68 5.76 -9.18
CA LEU A 28 -2.47 6.70 -8.39
C LEU A 28 -3.96 6.33 -8.50
N ILE A 29 -4.60 6.01 -7.38
CA ILE A 29 -6.02 5.64 -7.33
C ILE A 29 -6.83 6.83 -6.82
N LYS A 30 -7.69 7.38 -7.68
CA LYS A 30 -8.53 8.55 -7.39
C LYS A 30 -9.99 8.15 -7.16
N GLY A 31 -10.67 8.83 -6.25
CA GLY A 31 -12.11 8.68 -5.98
C GLY A 31 -12.52 9.29 -4.64
N PRO A 32 -13.82 9.48 -4.37
CA PRO A 32 -14.32 10.06 -3.12
C PRO A 32 -14.00 9.18 -1.89
N THR A 33 -14.10 9.73 -0.69
CA THR A 33 -13.96 8.96 0.55
C THR A 33 -15.03 7.85 0.62
N GLY A 34 -14.67 6.68 1.16
CA GLY A 34 -15.61 5.57 1.33
C GLY A 34 -15.89 4.73 0.08
N CYS A 35 -15.37 5.06 -1.10
CA CYS A 35 -15.62 4.30 -2.34
C CYS A 35 -14.79 3.02 -2.50
N GLY A 36 -14.13 2.53 -1.44
CA GLY A 36 -13.42 1.25 -1.47
C GLY A 36 -11.97 1.25 -1.97
N LYS A 37 -11.31 2.40 -2.20
CA LYS A 37 -9.90 2.46 -2.69
C LYS A 37 -8.92 1.63 -1.84
N THR A 38 -8.96 1.78 -0.51
CA THR A 38 -8.08 1.03 0.39
C THR A 38 -8.38 -0.47 0.36
N ARG A 39 -9.66 -0.84 0.25
CA ARG A 39 -10.13 -2.23 0.12
C ARG A 39 -9.66 -2.84 -1.20
N PHE A 40 -9.71 -2.08 -2.29
CA PHE A 40 -9.22 -2.49 -3.60
C PHE A 40 -7.71 -2.83 -3.56
N VAL A 41 -6.89 -1.95 -2.98
CA VAL A 41 -5.44 -2.21 -2.83
C VAL A 41 -5.19 -3.46 -1.98
N ALA A 42 -5.93 -3.65 -0.89
CA ALA A 42 -5.84 -4.86 -0.07
C ALA A 42 -6.23 -6.14 -0.82
N HIS A 43 -7.30 -6.09 -1.62
CA HIS A 43 -7.72 -7.19 -2.48
C HIS A 43 -6.63 -7.53 -3.50
N MET A 44 -6.07 -6.53 -4.19
CA MET A 44 -5.03 -6.74 -5.20
C MET A 44 -3.73 -7.28 -4.59
N ALA A 45 -3.30 -6.76 -3.44
CA ALA A 45 -2.11 -7.27 -2.75
C ALA A 45 -2.26 -8.74 -2.34
N ALA A 46 -3.42 -9.12 -1.77
CA ALA A 46 -3.71 -10.51 -1.43
C ALA A 46 -3.78 -11.42 -2.66
N ARG A 47 -4.45 -10.96 -3.73
CA ARG A 47 -4.56 -11.67 -5.02
C ARG A 47 -3.20 -11.93 -5.67
N LEU A 48 -2.31 -10.93 -5.64
CA LEU A 48 -0.95 -11.02 -6.16
C LEU A 48 0.04 -11.69 -5.19
N LYS A 49 -0.43 -12.10 -3.99
CA LYS A 49 0.39 -12.70 -2.92
C LYS A 49 1.55 -11.81 -2.48
N LEU A 50 1.32 -10.51 -2.41
CA LEU A 50 2.31 -9.51 -1.99
C LEU A 50 2.07 -9.08 -0.55
N PRO A 51 3.13 -8.75 0.22
CA PRO A 51 2.97 -8.02 1.45
C PRO A 51 2.40 -6.62 1.16
N LEU A 52 1.48 -6.16 2.01
CA LEU A 52 0.92 -4.81 1.92
C LEU A 52 1.41 -3.97 3.11
N TYR A 53 2.14 -2.90 2.81
CA TYR A 53 2.53 -1.88 3.77
C TYR A 53 1.70 -0.63 3.52
N THR A 54 1.00 -0.16 4.56
CA THR A 54 0.14 1.02 4.49
C THR A 54 0.72 2.11 5.37
N VAL A 55 0.99 3.27 4.78
CA VAL A 55 1.38 4.47 5.52
C VAL A 55 0.22 5.47 5.44
N ALA A 56 -0.27 5.91 6.59
CA ALA A 56 -1.25 6.98 6.67
C ALA A 56 -0.52 8.32 6.59
N CYS A 57 -0.66 9.04 5.46
CA CYS A 57 -0.05 10.35 5.30
C CYS A 57 -0.81 11.43 6.08
N HIS A 58 -0.07 12.28 6.76
CA HIS A 58 -0.56 13.45 7.50
C HIS A 58 0.49 14.57 7.41
N ASP A 59 0.13 15.78 7.85
CA ASP A 59 0.96 16.97 7.67
C ASP A 59 2.31 16.88 8.42
N ASP A 60 2.35 16.21 9.57
CA ASP A 60 3.60 15.97 10.32
C ASP A 60 4.44 14.78 9.79
N LEU A 61 4.04 14.11 8.70
CA LEU A 61 4.79 12.96 8.17
C LEU A 61 6.07 13.46 7.50
N THR A 62 7.22 12.93 7.92
CA THR A 62 8.53 13.32 7.38
C THR A 62 9.15 12.23 6.50
N ALA A 63 10.16 12.60 5.71
CA ALA A 63 10.91 11.64 4.91
C ALA A 63 11.62 10.56 5.76
N ALA A 64 12.04 10.92 6.98
CA ALA A 64 12.69 10.00 7.91
C ALA A 64 11.74 8.88 8.38
N ASP A 65 10.43 9.15 8.45
CA ASP A 65 9.44 8.13 8.81
C ASP A 65 9.27 7.06 7.72
N LEU A 66 9.61 7.39 6.46
CA LEU A 66 9.54 6.46 5.33
C LEU A 66 10.87 5.72 5.10
N VAL A 67 12.00 6.39 5.30
CA VAL A 67 13.35 5.85 4.98
C VAL A 67 14.01 5.17 6.18
N GLY A 68 13.63 5.56 7.40
CA GLY A 68 14.27 5.14 8.64
C GLY A 68 15.11 6.25 9.27
N ARG A 69 15.52 6.03 10.52
CA ARG A 69 16.31 6.98 11.31
C ARG A 69 17.19 6.23 12.31
N HIS A 70 18.31 6.84 12.68
CA HIS A 70 19.14 6.34 13.76
C HIS A 70 18.36 6.28 15.08
N LEU A 71 18.60 5.22 15.82
CA LEU A 71 18.03 4.98 17.13
C LEU A 71 19.16 4.90 18.16
N ILE A 72 18.90 5.37 19.37
CA ILE A 72 19.89 5.46 20.45
C ILE A 72 19.42 4.56 21.59
N SER A 73 20.29 3.64 22.03
CA SER A 73 20.08 2.75 23.17
C SER A 73 21.29 2.74 24.09
N ASP A 74 21.16 2.08 25.24
CA ASP A 74 22.23 1.80 26.19
C ASP A 74 23.44 1.06 25.58
N LYS A 75 23.21 0.30 24.50
CA LYS A 75 24.23 -0.44 23.75
C LYS A 75 24.87 0.36 22.61
N GLY A 76 24.45 1.62 22.41
CA GLY A 76 24.98 2.52 21.39
C GLY A 76 23.95 3.00 20.38
N THR A 77 24.45 3.57 19.29
CA THR A 77 23.64 4.10 18.17
C THR A 77 23.53 3.06 17.06
N TYR A 78 22.32 2.83 16.58
CA TYR A 78 21.99 1.86 15.54
C TYR A 78 21.18 2.54 14.43
N TRP A 79 21.29 1.99 13.23
CA TRP A 79 20.41 2.33 12.11
C TRP A 79 19.18 1.41 12.15
#